data_AF-A0A967DAV8-F1
#
_entry.id   AF-A0A967DAV8-F1
#
_cell.length_a   1.000
_cell.length_b   1.000
_cell.length_c   1.000
_cell.angle_alpha   90.00
_cell.angle_beta   90.00
_cell.angle_gamma   90.00
#
_symmetry.space_group_name_H-M   'P 1'
#
loop_
_entity.id
_entity.type
_entity.pdbx_description
1 polymer ?
#
loop_
_entity_poly.entity_id
_entity_poly.type
_entity_poly.pdbx_seq_one_letter_code
_entity_poly.pdbx_strand_id
1 'polypeptide(L)' 'MASLLSPNERSVLATDLAHWSMVTNRDAITRSYQFKDFKEAFAFMTQCALMAEQMNHHPEWFNVWNR' A
#
# COMPACT_ATOMS: atom_id res chain seq x y z
N MET A 1 -20.22 -0.41 4.41
CA MET A 1 -18.93 0.22 4.71
C MET A 1 -18.12 -0.78 5.51
N ALA A 2 -16.85 -0.99 5.17
CA ALA A 2 -15.97 -1.79 6.02
C ALA A 2 -15.75 -1.06 7.36
N SER A 3 -15.66 -1.82 8.45
CA SER A 3 -15.34 -1.28 9.77
C SER A 3 -13.84 -1.04 9.90
N LEU A 4 -13.45 0.00 10.66
CA LEU A 4 -12.05 0.24 10.98
C LEU A 4 -11.52 -0.82 11.96
N LEU A 5 -10.23 -1.12 11.83
CA LEU A 5 -9.55 -2.04 12.74
C LEU A 5 -9.45 -1.46 14.15
N SER A 6 -9.76 -2.27 15.15
CA SER A 6 -9.52 -2.01 16.57
C SER A 6 -8.01 -1.98 16.89
N PRO A 7 -7.60 -1.41 18.04
CA PRO A 7 -6.21 -1.41 18.45
C PRO A 7 -5.58 -2.81 18.53
N ASN A 8 -6.36 -3.82 18.93
CA ASN A 8 -5.87 -5.19 19.03
C ASN A 8 -5.68 -5.82 17.64
N GLU A 9 -6.60 -5.58 16.70
CA GLU A 9 -6.47 -6.06 15.31
C GLU A 9 -5.28 -5.41 14.60
N ARG A 10 -4.92 -4.17 14.95
CA ARG A 10 -3.75 -3.48 14.40
C ARG A 10 -2.41 -4.05 14.89
N SER A 11 -2.40 -4.87 15.94
CA SER A 11 -1.16 -5.43 16.48
C SER A 11 -0.42 -6.30 15.46
N VAL A 12 -1.15 -6.97 14.55
CA VAL A 12 -0.58 -7.81 13.48
C VAL A 12 0.13 -6.99 12.40
N LEU A 13 -0.17 -5.70 12.27
CA LEU A 13 0.47 -4.83 11.28
C LEU A 13 1.99 -4.74 11.53
N ALA A 14 2.41 -4.83 12.80
CA ALA A 14 3.83 -4.78 13.16
C ALA A 14 4.60 -6.05 12.75
N THR A 15 3.94 -7.20 12.61
CA THR A 15 4.58 -8.47 12.25
C THR A 15 4.44 -8.76 10.76
N ASP A 16 3.21 -8.72 10.25
CA ASP A 16 2.89 -9.24 8.92
C ASP A 16 3.15 -8.19 7.84
N LEU A 17 3.12 -6.90 8.22
CA LEU A 17 3.33 -5.76 7.35
C LEU A 17 4.54 -4.93 7.80
N ALA A 18 5.65 -5.59 8.17
CA ALA A 18 6.85 -4.96 8.74
C ALA A 18 7.46 -3.79 7.92
N HIS A 19 7.14 -3.66 6.63
CA HIS A 19 7.60 -2.56 5.76
C HIS A 19 6.56 -1.45 5.55
N TRP A 20 5.40 -1.56 6.20
CA TRP A 20 4.37 -0.54 6.20
C TRP A 20 4.43 0.27 7.49
N SER A 21 3.99 1.52 7.40
CA SER A 21 3.98 2.45 8.53
C SER A 21 2.67 3.21 8.58
N MET A 22 2.25 3.65 9.76
CA MET A 22 1.09 4.51 9.90
C MET A 22 1.39 5.91 9.35
N VAL A 23 0.45 6.49 8.61
CA VAL A 23 0.54 7.88 8.15
C VAL A 23 0.33 8.82 9.33
N THR A 24 1.19 9.82 9.49
CA THR A 24 1.03 10.83 10.53
C THR A 24 -0.26 11.62 10.32
N ASN A 25 -1.10 11.75 11.35
CA ASN A 25 -2.39 12.47 11.33
C ASN A 25 -3.45 11.93 10.34
N ARG A 26 -3.33 10.67 9.89
CA ARG A 26 -4.34 10.02 9.05
C ARG A 26 -4.47 8.54 9.40
N ASP A 27 -5.69 8.02 9.45
CA ASP A 27 -5.91 6.57 9.64
C ASP A 27 -5.67 5.80 8.34
N ALA A 28 -4.40 5.65 7.97
CA ALA A 28 -3.95 4.96 6.78
C ALA A 28 -2.55 4.37 7.03
N ILE A 29 -2.19 3.37 6.24
CA ILE A 29 -0.83 2.84 6.16
C ILE A 29 -0.16 3.27 4.86
N THR A 30 1.16 3.39 4.87
CA THR A 30 1.96 3.73 3.69
C THR A 30 3.25 2.92 3.62
N ARG A 31 3.73 2.70 2.40
CA ARG A 31 5.00 2.07 2.10
C ARG A 31 5.58 2.69 0.82
N SER A 32 6.88 2.95 0.84
CA SER A 32 7.64 3.36 -0.34
C SER A 32 8.31 2.17 -1.00
N TYR A 33 8.28 2.14 -2.33
CA TYR A 33 8.95 1.14 -3.14
C TYR A 33 10.06 1.80 -3.96
N GLN A 34 11.09 1.02 -4.30
CA GLN A 34 12.20 1.45 -5.14
C GLN A 34 12.57 0.30 -6.05
N PHE A 35 12.44 0.51 -7.35
CA PHE A 35 12.72 -0.47 -8.40
C PHE A 35 14.01 -0.12 -9.14
N LYS A 36 14.47 -1.01 -10.01
CA LYS A 36 15.65 -0.75 -10.84
C LYS A 36 15.41 0.41 -11.82
N ASP A 37 14.27 0.42 -12.49
CA ASP A 37 13.88 1.42 -13.48
C ASP A 37 12.36 1.64 -13.52
N PHE A 38 11.91 2.53 -14.39
CA PHE A 38 10.48 2.84 -14.55
C PHE A 38 9.66 1.68 -15.10
N LYS A 39 10.25 0.79 -15.91
CA LYS A 39 9.49 -0.33 -16.49
C LYS A 39 9.12 -1.32 -15.39
N GLU A 40 10.05 -1.62 -14.48
CA GLU A 40 9.78 -2.47 -13.32
C GLU A 40 8.74 -1.83 -12.39
N ALA A 41 8.87 -0.52 -12.09
CA ALA A 41 7.90 0.19 -11.27
C ALA A 41 6.48 0.15 -11.87
N PHE A 42 6.36 0.43 -13.17
CA PHE A 42 5.07 0.46 -13.84
C PHE A 42 4.47 -0.94 -14.00
N ALA A 43 5.29 -1.99 -14.16
CA ALA A 43 4.82 -3.38 -14.15
C ALA A 43 4.24 -3.77 -12.78
N PHE A 44 4.89 -3.38 -11.69
CA PHE A 44 4.36 -3.55 -10.33
C PHE A 44 3.02 -2.82 -10.15
N MET A 45 2.96 -1.53 -10.56
CA MET A 45 1.72 -0.75 -10.51
C MET A 45 0.59 -1.42 -11.29
N THR A 46 0.88 -1.94 -12.49
CA THR A 46 -0.13 -2.64 -13.31
C THR A 46 -0.71 -3.86 -12.58
N GLN A 47 0.13 -4.67 -11.93
CA GLN A 47 -0.35 -5.83 -11.15
C GLN A 47 -1.21 -5.39 -9.96
N CYS A 48 -0.80 -4.34 -9.23
CA CYS A 48 -1.61 -3.77 -8.15
C CYS A 48 -2.96 -3.25 -8.64
N ALA A 49 -3.00 -2.58 -9.79
CA ALA A 49 -4.23 -2.04 -10.36
C ALA A 49 -5.27 -3.13 -10.69
N LEU A 50 -4.82 -4.27 -11.22
CA LEU A 50 -5.71 -5.41 -11.49
C LEU A 50 -6.34 -5.98 -10.20
N MET A 51 -5.54 -6.13 -9.14
CA MET A 51 -6.03 -6.61 -7.84
C MET A 51 -6.94 -5.58 -7.17
N ALA A 52 -6.58 -4.29 -7.22
CA ALA A 52 -7.37 -3.20 -6.68
C ALA A 52 -8.77 -3.16 -7.31
N GLU A 53 -8.86 -3.37 -8.62
CA GLU A 53 -10.14 -3.38 -9.32
C GLU A 53 -10.99 -4.60 -8.98
N GLN A 54 -10.39 -5.79 -8.89
CA GLN A 54 -11.08 -6.98 -8.43
C GLN A 54 -11.63 -6.82 -6.99
N MET A 55 -10.89 -6.11 -6.14
CA MET A 55 -11.29 -5.85 -4.74
C MET A 55 -12.23 -4.65 -4.60
N ASN A 56 -12.43 -3.86 -5.66
CA ASN A 56 -13.06 -2.54 -5.60
C ASN A 56 -12.47 -1.67 -4.47
N HIS A 57 -11.14 -1.68 -4.34
CA HIS A 57 -10.40 -0.98 -3.31
C HIS A 57 -9.09 -0.42 -3.87
N HIS A 58 -9.05 0.89 -4.10
CA HIS A 58 -7.98 1.55 -4.84
C HIS A 58 -6.92 2.19 -3.91
N PRO A 59 -5.63 2.08 -4.24
CA PRO A 59 -4.58 2.77 -3.51
C PRO A 59 -4.55 4.26 -3.86
N GLU A 60 -4.03 5.06 -2.93
CA GLU A 60 -3.47 6.38 -3.24
C GLU A 60 -1.95 6.22 -3.35
N TRP A 61 -1.39 6.55 -4.51
CA TRP A 61 0.05 6.46 -4.74
C TRP A 61 0.59 7.64 -5.54
N PHE A 62 1.90 7.78 -5.53
CA PHE A 62 2.64 8.77 -6.30
C PHE A 62 3.86 8.06 -6.89
N ASN A 63 4.06 8.17 -8.20
CA ASN A 63 5.17 7.53 -8.90
C ASN A 63 6.04 8.57 -9.60
N VAL A 64 7.35 8.49 -9.39
CA VAL A 64 8.38 9.27 -10.08
C VAL A 64 9.50 8.33 -10.51
N TRP A 65 9.51 7.99 -11.80
CA TRP A 65 10.47 7.06 -12.39
C TRP A 65 10.42 5.70 -11.68
N ASN A 66 11.43 5.35 -10.89
CA ASN A 66 11.56 4.03 -10.27
C ASN A 66 11.11 4.00 -8.80
N ARG A 67 10.38 5.01 -8.33
CA ARG A 67 9.78 5.10 -6.99
C ARG A 67 8.29 5.35 -7.06
#